data_AF-A0A0S2K5K8-F1
#
_entry.id   AF-A0A0S2K5K8-F1
#
_cell.length_a   1.000
_cell.length_b   1.000
_cell.length_c   1.000
_cell.angle_alpha   90.00
_cell.angle_beta   90.00
_cell.angle_gamma   90.00
#
_symmetry.space_group_name_H-M   'P 1'
#
loop_
_entity.id
_entity.type
_entity.pdbx_description
1 polymer ?
#
loop_
_entity_poly.entity_id
_entity_poly.type
_entity_poly.pdbx_seq_one_letter_code
_entity_poly.pdbx_strand_id
1 'polypeptide(L)'
;MTSKLTKPELPAGFAYFPNLISFQKGLDLYEHLTGELNWQQPSIQVFGKFHPIPRLQSFVADEGVHYAYSNHTLDNQSWTQPLAVMRNKLQGHYNQSFNALLLNWYRDGHDTMGWHSDDEAELGVDPLIISISLGAARKFKIKHKTTGQQWELMLEHGSCLVMSGHSQQLFQHSLPKQSKVKGGRINLTFRSIVK
;
A
#
# COMPACT_ATOMS: atom_id res chain seq x y z
N MET A 1 -31.00 -14.40 -6.04
CA MET A 1 -31.05 -12.94 -6.22
C MET A 1 -29.63 -12.43 -6.34
N THR A 2 -29.13 -12.30 -7.56
CA THR A 2 -27.79 -11.76 -7.84
C THR A 2 -27.78 -10.28 -7.48
N SER A 3 -27.26 -9.98 -6.28
CA SER A 3 -26.82 -8.64 -5.92
C SER A 3 -25.91 -8.15 -7.05
N LYS A 4 -26.39 -7.17 -7.82
CA LYS A 4 -25.54 -6.38 -8.70
C LYS A 4 -24.55 -5.69 -7.78
N LEU A 5 -23.34 -6.24 -7.62
CA LEU A 5 -22.22 -5.53 -7.02
C LEU A 5 -21.94 -4.32 -7.92
N THR A 6 -22.59 -3.21 -7.60
CA THR A 6 -22.27 -1.91 -8.17
C THR A 6 -20.80 -1.66 -7.88
N LYS A 7 -20.00 -1.55 -8.93
CA LYS A 7 -18.59 -1.15 -8.82
C LYS A 7 -18.53 0.10 -7.94
N PRO A 8 -17.70 0.13 -6.89
CA PRO A 8 -17.61 1.30 -6.03
C PRO A 8 -17.26 2.51 -6.88
N GLU A 9 -18.07 3.57 -6.80
CA GLU A 9 -17.79 4.83 -7.47
C GLU A 9 -16.69 5.54 -6.67
N LEU A 10 -15.47 5.47 -7.19
CA LEU A 10 -14.28 6.08 -6.59
C LEU A 10 -14.02 7.45 -7.22
N PRO A 11 -13.40 8.39 -6.49
CA PRO A 11 -13.05 9.68 -7.06
C PRO A 11 -12.02 9.53 -8.20
N ALA A 12 -11.94 10.55 -9.05
CA ALA A 12 -10.95 10.59 -10.13
C ALA A 12 -9.53 10.38 -9.58
N GLY A 13 -8.73 9.62 -10.33
CA GLY A 13 -7.40 9.19 -9.91
C GLY A 13 -7.36 7.91 -9.08
N PHE A 14 -8.50 7.26 -8.80
CA PHE A 14 -8.57 5.97 -8.12
C PHE A 14 -9.26 4.91 -8.99
N ALA A 15 -8.63 3.75 -9.16
CA ALA A 15 -9.23 2.60 -9.85
C ALA A 15 -9.03 1.30 -9.07
N TYR A 16 -10.10 0.55 -8.86
CA TYR A 16 -10.08 -0.70 -8.09
C TYR A 16 -10.34 -1.93 -8.95
N PHE A 17 -9.53 -2.97 -8.72
CA PHE A 17 -9.58 -4.26 -9.38
C PHE A 17 -9.64 -5.36 -8.31
N PRO A 18 -10.80 -5.99 -8.06
CA PRO A 18 -10.96 -6.90 -6.91
C PRO A 18 -10.17 -8.21 -7.03
N ASN A 19 -9.92 -8.70 -8.25
CA ASN A 19 -9.36 -10.03 -8.50
C ASN A 19 -8.10 -9.97 -9.38
N LEU A 20 -7.14 -9.10 -9.03
CA LEU A 20 -5.87 -9.01 -9.78
C LEU A 20 -5.06 -10.30 -9.62
N ILE A 21 -5.03 -10.85 -8.41
CA ILE A 21 -4.33 -12.09 -8.07
C ILE A 21 -5.39 -13.13 -7.64
N SER A 22 -5.32 -14.33 -8.23
CA SER A 22 -6.17 -15.46 -7.81
C SER A 22 -5.91 -15.81 -6.34
N PHE A 23 -6.96 -16.25 -5.63
CA PHE A 23 -6.88 -16.59 -4.21
C PHE A 23 -5.66 -17.46 -3.84
N GLN A 24 -5.43 -18.58 -4.53
CA GLN A 24 -4.29 -19.47 -4.20
C GLN A 24 -2.93 -18.77 -4.33
N LYS A 25 -2.68 -18.10 -5.47
CA LYS A 25 -1.44 -17.33 -5.67
C LYS A 25 -1.26 -16.23 -4.64
N GLY A 26 -2.35 -15.59 -4.21
CA GLY A 26 -2.30 -14.55 -3.20
C GLY A 26 -2.00 -15.12 -1.81
N LEU A 27 -2.50 -16.32 -1.50
CA LEU A 27 -2.18 -17.04 -0.27
C LEU A 27 -0.71 -17.49 -0.26
N ASP A 28 -0.24 -18.14 -1.32
CA ASP A 28 1.16 -18.58 -1.46
C ASP A 28 2.12 -17.38 -1.32
N LEU A 29 1.78 -16.25 -1.96
CA LEU A 29 2.56 -15.02 -1.84
C LEU A 29 2.51 -14.45 -0.42
N TYR A 30 1.34 -14.45 0.24
CA TYR A 30 1.23 -13.99 1.62
C TYR A 30 2.15 -14.80 2.55
N GLU A 31 2.10 -16.14 2.46
CA GLU A 31 2.93 -17.03 3.26
C GLU A 31 4.43 -16.80 3.01
N HIS A 32 4.84 -16.73 1.73
CA HIS A 32 6.21 -16.41 1.35
C HIS A 32 6.68 -15.08 1.96
N LEU A 33 5.89 -14.00 1.83
CA LEU A 33 6.28 -12.68 2.33
C LEU A 33 6.35 -12.65 3.87
N THR A 34 5.49 -13.39 4.57
CA THR A 34 5.56 -13.47 6.04
C THR A 34 6.79 -14.21 6.55
N GLY A 35 7.31 -15.18 5.80
CA GLY A 35 8.47 -15.98 6.19
C GLY A 35 9.82 -15.40 5.76
N GLU A 36 9.88 -14.71 4.62
CA GLU A 36 11.15 -14.40 3.95
C GLU A 36 11.58 -12.93 4.04
N LEU A 37 10.66 -12.00 4.28
CA LEU A 37 11.03 -10.58 4.31
C LEU A 37 11.55 -10.12 5.67
N ASN A 38 12.49 -9.18 5.65
CA ASN A 38 12.93 -8.47 6.84
C ASN A 38 11.87 -7.42 7.24
N TRP A 39 10.97 -7.80 8.14
CA TRP A 39 9.93 -6.93 8.69
C TRP A 39 10.46 -6.08 9.84
N GLN A 40 10.31 -4.77 9.72
CA GLN A 40 10.78 -3.77 10.68
C GLN A 40 9.58 -3.04 11.32
N GLN A 41 9.72 -2.60 12.58
CA GLN A 41 8.72 -1.77 13.27
C GLN A 41 9.37 -0.48 13.78
N PRO A 42 9.67 0.50 12.91
CA PRO A 42 10.29 1.75 13.34
C PRO A 42 9.41 2.48 14.36
N SER A 43 10.05 3.32 15.18
CA SER A 43 9.34 4.17 16.14
C SER A 43 9.36 5.61 15.67
N ILE A 44 8.21 6.28 15.68
CA ILE A 44 8.08 7.70 15.35
C ILE A 44 7.85 8.52 16.62
N GLN A 45 8.28 9.78 16.59
CA GLN A 45 8.03 10.70 17.70
C GLN A 45 6.64 11.34 17.57
N VAL A 46 5.80 11.15 18.58
CA VAL A 46 4.47 11.76 18.69
C VAL A 46 4.38 12.42 20.06
N PHE A 47 4.07 13.72 20.10
CA PHE A 47 4.04 14.54 21.32
C PHE A 47 5.28 14.36 22.21
N GLY A 48 6.47 14.33 21.59
CA GLY A 48 7.75 14.21 22.29
C GLY A 48 8.14 12.78 22.69
N LYS A 49 7.25 11.79 22.57
CA LYS A 49 7.52 10.38 22.92
C LYS A 49 7.65 9.51 21.68
N PHE A 50 8.58 8.55 21.72
CA PHE A 50 8.73 7.57 20.65
C PHE A 50 7.71 6.44 20.83
N HIS A 51 6.98 6.15 19.77
CA HIS A 51 6.01 5.06 19.72
C HIS A 51 6.27 4.20 18.48
N PRO A 52 6.25 2.86 18.61
CA PRO A 52 6.33 2.00 17.43
C PRO A 52 5.13 2.28 16.52
N ILE A 53 5.39 2.36 15.21
CA ILE A 53 4.28 2.50 14.26
C ILE A 53 3.35 1.28 14.38
N PRO A 54 2.03 1.45 14.20
CA PRO A 54 1.07 0.37 14.39
C PRO A 54 0.96 -0.49 13.12
N ARG A 55 2.08 -1.06 12.67
CA ARG A 55 2.23 -2.00 11.55
C ARG A 55 3.70 -2.41 11.43
N LEU A 56 3.99 -3.52 10.76
CA LEU A 56 5.33 -3.82 10.29
C LEU A 56 5.52 -3.27 8.88
N GLN A 57 6.75 -2.91 8.53
CA GLN A 57 7.11 -2.42 7.21
C GLN A 57 8.34 -3.16 6.69
N SER A 58 8.42 -3.24 5.36
CA SER A 58 9.62 -3.72 4.70
C SER A 58 9.77 -2.96 3.38
N PHE A 59 10.99 -2.58 3.03
CA PHE A 59 11.25 -1.75 1.87
C PHE A 59 12.16 -2.48 0.88
N VAL A 60 11.65 -2.71 -0.32
CA VAL A 60 12.36 -3.37 -1.42
C VAL A 60 12.61 -2.34 -2.49
N ALA A 61 13.86 -2.20 -2.94
CA ALA A 61 14.19 -1.23 -3.96
C ALA A 61 15.37 -1.66 -4.83
N ASP A 62 15.53 -0.99 -5.97
CA ASP A 62 16.74 -1.11 -6.78
C ASP A 62 17.97 -0.60 -6.03
N GLU A 63 19.14 -1.08 -6.44
CA GLU A 63 20.41 -0.64 -5.87
C GLU A 63 20.58 0.88 -5.99
N GLY A 64 20.97 1.53 -4.89
CA GLY A 64 21.13 2.99 -4.81
C GLY A 64 19.84 3.80 -4.70
N VAL A 65 18.66 3.16 -4.66
CA VAL A 65 17.39 3.84 -4.37
C VAL A 65 17.16 3.85 -2.87
N HIS A 66 17.39 4.99 -2.23
CA HIS A 66 17.08 5.18 -0.82
C HIS A 66 15.73 5.90 -0.68
N TYR A 67 14.93 5.49 0.29
CA TYR A 67 13.65 6.13 0.59
C TYR A 67 13.65 6.59 2.05
N ALA A 68 13.51 7.88 2.26
CA ALA A 68 13.42 8.46 3.59
C ALA A 68 11.95 8.63 3.97
N TYR A 69 11.39 7.67 4.73
CA TYR A 69 10.06 7.83 5.29
C TYR A 69 10.14 8.44 6.70
N SER A 70 9.62 9.66 6.88
CA SER A 70 9.50 10.31 8.19
C SER A 70 10.83 10.40 8.98
N ASN A 71 11.95 10.73 8.31
CA ASN A 71 13.31 10.79 8.87
C ASN A 71 13.87 9.46 9.41
N HIS A 72 13.24 8.33 9.10
CA HIS A 72 13.75 7.00 9.41
C HIS A 72 14.12 6.27 8.13
N THR A 73 15.37 5.81 8.06
CA THR A 73 15.83 4.93 6.97
C THR A 73 15.38 3.51 7.31
N LEU A 74 14.49 2.94 6.49
CA LEU A 74 14.24 1.50 6.53
C LEU A 74 15.44 0.80 5.88
N ASP A 75 15.85 -0.35 6.42
CA ASP A 75 16.86 -1.15 5.74
C ASP A 75 16.30 -1.65 4.41
N ASN A 76 16.90 -1.20 3.31
CA ASN A 76 16.58 -1.65 1.97
C ASN A 76 16.92 -3.14 1.84
N GLN A 77 16.02 -3.89 1.23
CA GLN A 77 16.27 -5.28 0.81
C GLN A 77 16.13 -5.42 -0.70
N SER A 78 16.82 -6.43 -1.25
CA SER A 78 16.77 -6.75 -2.67
C SER A 78 15.43 -7.38 -3.06
N TRP A 79 15.07 -7.27 -4.34
CA TRP A 79 13.88 -7.89 -4.87
C TRP A 79 13.96 -9.42 -4.79
N THR A 80 13.01 -10.04 -4.08
CA THR A 80 12.80 -11.49 -4.20
C THR A 80 12.21 -11.83 -5.56
N GLN A 81 12.44 -13.06 -6.03
CA GLN A 81 11.93 -13.52 -7.34
C GLN A 81 10.43 -13.23 -7.56
N PRO A 82 9.48 -13.53 -6.64
CA PRO A 82 8.07 -13.23 -6.88
C PRO A 82 7.78 -11.73 -6.98
N LEU A 83 8.45 -10.89 -6.19
CA LEU A 83 8.28 -9.44 -6.22
C LEU A 83 8.85 -8.85 -7.52
N ALA A 84 10.01 -9.33 -7.99
CA ALA A 84 10.61 -8.93 -9.26
C ALA A 84 9.71 -9.27 -10.46
N VAL A 85 9.10 -10.47 -10.46
CA VAL A 85 8.16 -10.88 -11.51
C VAL A 85 6.92 -9.99 -11.53
N MET A 86 6.36 -9.65 -10.36
CA MET A 86 5.23 -8.73 -10.26
C MET A 86 5.60 -7.34 -10.76
N ARG A 87 6.73 -6.81 -10.31
CA ARG A 87 7.28 -5.53 -10.78
C ARG A 87 7.38 -5.48 -12.29
N ASN A 88 8.03 -6.47 -12.91
CA ASN A 88 8.25 -6.49 -14.36
C ASN A 88 6.93 -6.48 -15.15
N LYS A 89 5.90 -7.19 -14.67
CA LYS A 89 4.56 -7.16 -15.26
C LYS A 89 3.89 -5.79 -15.16
N LEU A 90 3.98 -5.15 -13.98
CA LEU A 90 3.45 -3.80 -13.78
C LEU A 90 4.18 -2.79 -14.67
N GLN A 91 5.50 -2.86 -14.76
CA GLN A 91 6.29 -1.97 -15.62
C GLN A 91 5.90 -2.11 -17.09
N GLY A 92 5.74 -3.34 -17.59
CA GLY A 92 5.29 -3.59 -18.97
C GLY A 92 3.85 -3.13 -19.21
N HIS A 93 2.95 -3.28 -18.24
CA HIS A 93 1.55 -2.88 -18.37
C HIS A 93 1.36 -1.36 -18.37
N TYR A 94 2.05 -0.65 -17.48
CA TYR A 94 1.92 0.81 -17.33
C TYR A 94 2.94 1.59 -18.15
N ASN A 95 3.91 0.92 -18.78
CA ASN A 95 5.03 1.54 -19.48
C ASN A 95 5.76 2.57 -18.61
N GLN A 96 5.98 2.22 -17.34
CA GLN A 96 6.58 3.08 -16.32
C GLN A 96 7.51 2.25 -15.41
N SER A 97 8.55 2.87 -14.86
CA SER A 97 9.43 2.24 -13.87
C SER A 97 8.74 2.05 -12.52
N PHE A 98 9.09 0.96 -11.82
CA PHE A 98 8.72 0.74 -10.43
C PHE A 98 9.96 0.29 -9.66
N ASN A 99 10.82 1.24 -9.32
CA ASN A 99 12.11 0.99 -8.68
C ASN A 99 12.04 0.83 -7.14
N ALA A 100 10.85 1.03 -6.55
CA ALA A 100 10.62 0.90 -5.11
C ALA A 100 9.30 0.21 -4.79
N LEU A 101 9.29 -0.54 -3.70
CA LEU A 101 8.13 -1.24 -3.15
C LEU A 101 8.15 -1.10 -1.63
N LEU A 102 7.17 -0.37 -1.10
CA LEU A 102 6.89 -0.32 0.33
C LEU A 102 5.86 -1.38 0.68
N LEU A 103 6.25 -2.34 1.51
CA LEU A 103 5.35 -3.32 2.08
C LEU A 103 4.90 -2.88 3.48
N ASN A 104 3.61 -3.05 3.76
CA ASN A 104 3.04 -2.83 5.08
C ASN A 104 2.29 -4.10 5.53
N TRP A 105 2.69 -4.68 6.64
CA TRP A 105 1.99 -5.81 7.26
C TRP A 105 1.24 -5.36 8.50
N TYR A 106 -0.09 -5.38 8.40
CA TYR A 106 -1.01 -5.15 9.50
C TYR A 106 -1.33 -6.50 10.10
N ARG A 107 -0.82 -6.78 11.30
CA ARG A 107 -0.93 -8.11 11.95
C ARG A 107 -2.38 -8.47 12.27
N ASP A 108 -3.18 -7.46 12.61
CA ASP A 108 -4.62 -7.57 12.84
C ASP A 108 -5.31 -6.20 12.63
N GLY A 109 -6.55 -6.09 13.12
CA GLY A 109 -7.34 -4.85 13.10
C GLY A 109 -6.88 -3.74 14.04
N HIS A 110 -5.90 -3.94 14.91
CA HIS A 110 -5.31 -2.92 15.78
C HIS A 110 -4.20 -2.14 15.07
N ASP A 111 -3.53 -2.77 14.11
CA ASP A 111 -2.58 -2.10 13.23
C ASP A 111 -3.34 -1.19 12.24
N THR A 112 -2.82 0.03 12.03
CA THR A 112 -3.50 1.11 11.30
C THR A 112 -2.55 1.98 10.48
N MET A 113 -3.15 2.78 9.61
CA MET A 113 -2.49 3.90 8.96
C MET A 113 -3.42 5.12 9.02
N GLY A 114 -2.93 6.21 9.59
CA GLY A 114 -3.68 7.46 9.71
C GLY A 114 -3.97 8.12 8.37
N TRP A 115 -4.69 9.24 8.39
CA TRP A 115 -4.91 10.05 7.19
C TRP A 115 -3.58 10.62 6.69
N HIS A 116 -3.23 10.30 5.45
CA HIS A 116 -2.01 10.77 4.78
C HIS A 116 -2.24 10.83 3.27
N SER A 117 -1.30 11.45 2.57
CA SER A 117 -1.12 11.31 1.12
C SER A 117 0.29 10.76 0.89
N ASP A 118 0.51 10.06 -0.21
CA ASP A 118 1.85 9.70 -0.66
C ASP A 118 2.41 10.88 -1.46
N ASP A 119 2.79 11.95 -0.77
CA ASP A 119 3.24 13.23 -1.33
C ASP A 119 4.72 13.54 -1.02
N GLU A 120 5.52 12.51 -0.78
CA GLU A 120 6.97 12.67 -0.65
C GLU A 120 7.59 13.20 -1.95
N ALA A 121 8.50 14.17 -1.86
CA ALA A 121 9.12 14.81 -3.02
C ALA A 121 9.83 13.81 -3.96
N GLU A 122 10.36 12.74 -3.38
CA GLU A 122 11.00 11.61 -4.08
C GLU A 122 10.04 10.85 -5.00
N LEU A 123 8.72 11.04 -4.92
CA LEU A 123 7.74 10.44 -5.82
C LEU A 123 7.44 11.31 -7.06
N GLY A 124 7.97 12.53 -7.11
CA GLY A 124 7.72 13.48 -8.17
C GLY A 124 6.29 14.03 -8.19
N VAL A 125 5.92 14.66 -9.31
CA VAL A 125 4.58 15.24 -9.50
C VAL A 125 3.64 14.15 -10.03
N ASP A 126 2.48 14.00 -9.39
CA ASP A 126 1.41 13.07 -9.79
C ASP A 126 1.85 11.60 -9.92
N PRO A 127 2.37 11.00 -8.83
CA PRO A 127 2.90 9.66 -8.88
C PRO A 127 1.83 8.62 -9.26
N LEU A 128 2.23 7.64 -10.06
CA LEU A 128 1.48 6.41 -10.26
C LEU A 128 1.85 5.41 -9.16
N ILE A 129 0.86 5.04 -8.34
CA ILE A 129 1.02 4.11 -7.24
C ILE A 129 0.11 2.90 -7.45
N ILE A 130 0.69 1.71 -7.34
CA ILE A 130 -0.03 0.44 -7.44
C ILE A 130 -0.03 -0.24 -6.07
N SER A 131 -1.20 -0.32 -5.43
CA SER A 131 -1.40 -0.94 -4.12
C SER A 131 -2.10 -2.28 -4.25
N ILE A 132 -1.40 -3.37 -3.94
CA ILE A 132 -1.93 -4.75 -3.97
C ILE A 132 -2.15 -5.23 -2.54
N SER A 133 -3.32 -5.82 -2.27
CA SER A 133 -3.70 -6.29 -0.93
C SER A 133 -3.75 -7.82 -0.86
N LEU A 134 -3.13 -8.39 0.17
CA LEU A 134 -3.13 -9.82 0.47
C LEU A 134 -3.60 -10.05 1.91
N GLY A 135 -4.22 -11.20 2.16
CA GLY A 135 -4.73 -11.57 3.48
C GLY A 135 -6.08 -10.92 3.83
N ALA A 136 -6.27 -10.54 5.09
CA ALA A 136 -7.54 -10.06 5.61
C ALA A 136 -8.03 -8.77 4.92
N ALA A 137 -9.30 -8.75 4.55
CA ALA A 137 -9.93 -7.58 3.96
C ALA A 137 -10.00 -6.43 4.98
N ARG A 138 -9.68 -5.22 4.53
CA ARG A 138 -9.70 -4.01 5.36
C ARG A 138 -10.42 -2.88 4.66
N LYS A 139 -11.13 -2.08 5.45
CA LYS A 139 -11.78 -0.86 4.97
C LYS A 139 -10.69 0.19 4.75
N PHE A 140 -10.60 0.68 3.54
CA PHE A 140 -9.78 1.81 3.14
C PHE A 140 -10.69 3.03 2.99
N LYS A 141 -10.26 4.17 3.51
CA LYS A 141 -11.01 5.43 3.39
C LYS A 141 -10.24 6.42 2.55
N ILE A 142 -10.96 7.16 1.71
CA ILE A 142 -10.44 8.26 0.90
C ILE A 142 -11.20 9.52 1.34
N LYS A 143 -10.53 10.64 1.48
CA LYS A 143 -11.11 11.93 1.90
C LYS A 143 -10.53 13.05 1.06
N HIS A 144 -11.38 13.82 0.39
CA HIS A 144 -10.95 15.02 -0.32
C HIS A 144 -10.44 16.07 0.67
N LYS A 145 -9.24 16.64 0.44
CA LYS A 145 -8.59 17.57 1.38
C LYS A 145 -9.40 18.84 1.62
N THR A 146 -9.93 19.44 0.53
CA THR A 146 -10.71 20.68 0.59
C THR A 146 -12.17 20.49 0.99
N THR A 147 -12.92 19.62 0.31
CA THR A 147 -14.37 19.47 0.54
C THR A 147 -14.71 18.58 1.73
N GLY A 148 -13.76 17.76 2.20
CA GLY A 148 -13.99 16.77 3.25
C GLY A 148 -14.86 15.58 2.83
N GLN A 149 -15.29 15.51 1.56
CA GLN A 149 -16.06 14.39 1.03
C GLN A 149 -15.27 13.08 1.20
N GLN A 150 -15.97 12.00 1.59
CA GLN A 150 -15.34 10.71 1.88
C GLN A 150 -15.90 9.59 1.01
N TRP A 151 -15.03 8.64 0.72
CA TRP A 151 -15.34 7.37 0.08
C TRP A 151 -14.78 6.24 0.93
N GLU A 152 -15.44 5.09 0.90
CA GLU A 152 -14.98 3.87 1.55
C GLU A 152 -14.90 2.75 0.53
N LEU A 153 -13.84 1.95 0.63
CA LEU A 153 -13.58 0.81 -0.23
C LEU A 153 -13.14 -0.37 0.65
N MET A 154 -13.70 -1.55 0.42
CA MET A 154 -13.14 -2.77 1.00
C MET A 154 -12.01 -3.27 0.11
N LEU A 155 -10.77 -3.26 0.61
CA LEU A 155 -9.63 -3.84 -0.07
C LEU A 155 -9.56 -5.33 0.29
N GLU A 156 -9.91 -6.17 -0.68
CA GLU A 156 -10.02 -7.62 -0.51
C GLU A 156 -8.70 -8.33 -0.81
N HIS A 157 -8.62 -9.61 -0.44
CA HIS A 157 -7.50 -10.47 -0.80
C HIS A 157 -7.33 -10.53 -2.32
N GLY A 158 -6.10 -10.33 -2.81
CA GLY A 158 -5.77 -10.39 -4.23
C GLY A 158 -6.22 -9.16 -5.02
N SER A 159 -6.73 -8.13 -4.35
CA SER A 159 -7.18 -6.91 -5.00
C SER A 159 -6.06 -5.91 -5.27
N CYS A 160 -6.31 -4.99 -6.20
CA CYS A 160 -5.42 -3.90 -6.56
C CYS A 160 -6.16 -2.57 -6.58
N LEU A 161 -5.58 -1.56 -5.94
CA LEU A 161 -5.98 -0.16 -6.02
C LEU A 161 -4.87 0.62 -6.74
N VAL A 162 -5.23 1.27 -7.84
CA VAL A 162 -4.37 2.20 -8.57
C VAL A 162 -4.70 3.61 -8.10
N MET A 163 -3.67 4.37 -7.76
CA MET A 163 -3.77 5.80 -7.46
C MET A 163 -2.87 6.57 -8.44
N SER A 164 -3.43 7.55 -9.15
CA SER A 164 -2.74 8.24 -10.24
C SER A 164 -3.21 9.70 -10.39
N GLY A 165 -2.54 10.46 -11.26
CA GLY A 165 -2.85 11.88 -11.48
C GLY A 165 -2.80 12.68 -10.17
N HIS A 166 -3.72 13.64 -10.02
CA HIS A 166 -3.78 14.49 -8.83
C HIS A 166 -4.30 13.80 -7.55
N SER A 167 -4.36 12.46 -7.50
CA SER A 167 -4.91 11.72 -6.36
C SER A 167 -4.21 12.08 -5.04
N GLN A 168 -2.87 12.10 -5.02
CA GLN A 168 -2.09 12.42 -3.81
C GLN A 168 -2.15 13.91 -3.47
N GLN A 169 -2.38 14.78 -4.45
CA GLN A 169 -2.56 16.21 -4.23
C GLN A 169 -3.92 16.52 -3.59
N LEU A 170 -5.00 15.94 -4.13
CA LEU A 170 -6.37 16.28 -3.78
C LEU A 170 -6.95 15.47 -2.62
N PHE A 171 -6.44 14.25 -2.37
CA PHE A 171 -7.04 13.33 -1.41
C PHE A 171 -6.04 12.85 -0.37
N GLN A 172 -6.55 12.66 0.85
CA GLN A 172 -5.91 11.84 1.87
C GLN A 172 -6.57 10.47 1.89
N HIS A 173 -5.85 9.47 2.36
CA HIS A 173 -6.36 8.14 2.58
C HIS A 173 -5.89 7.54 3.90
N SER A 174 -6.63 6.55 4.40
CA SER A 174 -6.33 5.88 5.67
C SER A 174 -6.79 4.43 5.70
N LEU A 175 -6.14 3.66 6.58
CA LEU A 175 -6.55 2.32 6.96
C LEU A 175 -6.90 2.32 8.47
N PRO A 176 -8.14 2.66 8.84
CA PRO A 176 -8.55 2.84 10.23
C PRO A 176 -8.50 1.55 11.05
N LYS A 177 -8.51 1.71 12.37
CA LYS A 177 -8.62 0.60 13.34
C LYS A 177 -9.93 -0.16 13.14
N GLN A 178 -9.85 -1.48 13.04
CA GLN A 178 -10.99 -2.37 12.89
C GLN A 178 -10.83 -3.57 13.83
N SER A 179 -10.98 -3.38 15.15
CA SER A 179 -10.65 -4.36 16.21
C SER A 179 -11.28 -5.76 16.08
N LYS A 180 -12.34 -5.89 15.26
CA LYS A 180 -12.99 -7.18 14.93
C LYS A 180 -12.19 -8.01 13.91
N VAL A 181 -11.31 -7.41 13.12
CA VAL A 181 -10.44 -8.11 12.18
C VAL A 181 -9.30 -8.78 12.93
N LYS A 182 -9.19 -10.11 12.81
CA LYS A 182 -8.18 -10.93 13.51
C LYS A 182 -7.08 -11.47 12.60
N GLY A 183 -7.32 -11.53 11.30
CA GLY A 183 -6.33 -11.97 10.32
C GLY A 183 -5.38 -10.84 9.92
N GLY A 184 -4.16 -11.21 9.54
CA GLY A 184 -3.17 -10.27 9.02
C GLY A 184 -3.43 -9.86 7.57
N ARG A 185 -2.98 -8.67 7.21
CA ARG A 185 -3.05 -8.10 5.86
C ARG A 185 -1.68 -7.59 5.46
N ILE A 186 -1.18 -8.01 4.30
CA ILE A 186 0.00 -7.41 3.67
C ILE A 186 -0.46 -6.51 2.52
N ASN A 187 0.09 -5.31 2.47
CA ASN A 187 -0.09 -4.36 1.38
C ASN A 187 1.23 -4.12 0.68
N LEU A 188 1.24 -4.27 -0.64
CA LEU A 188 2.39 -4.02 -1.51
C LEU A 188 2.12 -2.72 -2.26
N THR A 189 2.87 -1.65 -1.97
CA THR A 189 2.75 -0.36 -2.65
C THR A 189 3.95 -0.13 -3.56
N PHE A 190 3.76 -0.37 -4.87
CA PHE A 190 4.79 -0.12 -5.89
C PHE A 190 4.82 1.36 -6.25
N ARG A 191 6.03 1.92 -6.36
CA ARG A 191 6.30 3.34 -6.57
C ARG A 191 7.47 3.52 -7.55
N SER A 192 7.50 4.69 -8.18
CA SER A 192 8.66 5.18 -8.94
C SER A 192 9.28 6.33 -8.18
N ILE A 193 10.50 6.14 -7.69
CA ILE A 193 11.30 7.17 -7.03
C ILE A 193 12.06 7.96 -8.10
N VAL A 194 11.85 9.27 -8.14
CA VAL A 194 12.61 10.22 -8.96
C VAL A 194 13.90 10.58 -8.21
N LYS A 195 15.01 10.66 -8.94
CA LYS A 195 16.31 11.12 -8.41
C LYS A 195 16.36 12.64 -8.35
#